data_AF-A0A6M1YBB0-F1
#
_entry.id   AF-A0A6M1YBB0-F1
#
_cell.length_a   1.000
_cell.length_b   1.000
_cell.length_c   1.000
_cell.angle_alpha   90.00
_cell.angle_beta   90.00
_cell.angle_gamma   90.00
#
_symmetry.space_group_name_H-M   'P 1'
#
loop_
_entity.id
_entity.type
_entity.pdbx_description
1 polymer ?
#
loop_
_entity_poly.entity_id
_entity_poly.type
_entity_poly.pdbx_seq_one_letter_code
_entity_poly.pdbx_strand_id
1 'polypeptide(L)'
;MQLFTDEYLAQCRGMTPDQVIRFLEDFRKLHAKRPARSRLISLKVPEDLLHAFRQRAELAGVPYQSQIKQLMREWVLDGRERTDQDG
;
A
#
# COMPACT_ATOMS: atom_id res chain seq x y z
N MET A 1 -14.04 -18.21 -2.14
CA MET A 1 -14.05 -17.17 -3.19
C MET A 1 -15.22 -16.27 -2.89
N GLN A 2 -15.02 -15.01 -2.53
CA GLN A 2 -16.14 -14.06 -2.38
C GLN A 2 -16.55 -13.66 -3.79
N LEU A 3 -17.77 -14.04 -4.19
CA LEU A 3 -18.38 -13.61 -5.45
C LEU A 3 -19.17 -12.36 -5.12
N PHE A 4 -18.77 -11.23 -5.69
CA PHE A 4 -19.53 -10.00 -5.62
C PHE A 4 -20.51 -10.01 -6.79
N THR A 5 -21.80 -9.98 -6.51
CA THR A 5 -22.84 -10.03 -7.55
C THR A 5 -22.89 -8.72 -8.32
N ASP A 6 -23.47 -8.74 -9.52
CA ASP A 6 -23.58 -7.55 -10.36
C ASP A 6 -24.43 -6.46 -9.70
N GLU A 7 -25.40 -6.85 -8.87
CA GLU A 7 -26.22 -5.94 -8.06
C GLU A 7 -25.39 -5.22 -7.00
N TYR A 8 -24.44 -5.91 -6.38
CA TYR A 8 -23.51 -5.31 -5.41
C TYR A 8 -22.61 -4.28 -6.08
N LEU A 9 -22.09 -4.60 -7.27
CA LEU A 9 -21.26 -3.68 -8.06
C LEU A 9 -22.04 -2.47 -8.59
N ALA A 10 -23.34 -2.63 -8.88
CA ALA A 10 -24.23 -1.54 -9.24
C ALA A 10 -24.46 -0.58 -8.06
N GLN A 11 -24.62 -1.10 -6.84
CA GLN A 11 -24.72 -0.27 -5.63
C GLN A 11 -23.44 0.52 -5.35
N CYS A 12 -22.25 -0.09 -5.52
CA CYS A 12 -20.98 0.60 -5.33
C CYS A 12 -20.79 1.79 -6.28
N ARG A 13 -21.37 1.73 -7.50
CA ARG A 13 -21.30 2.81 -8.49
C ARG A 13 -22.16 4.03 -8.13
N GLY A 14 -23.13 3.88 -7.23
CA GLY A 14 -23.99 4.96 -6.74
C GLY A 14 -23.56 5.57 -5.40
N MET A 15 -22.43 5.12 -4.82
CA MET A 15 -22.00 5.59 -3.51
C MET A 15 -21.47 7.02 -3.56
N THR A 16 -21.92 7.80 -2.60
CA THR A 16 -21.39 9.12 -2.28
C THR A 16 -19.93 9.01 -1.77
N PRO A 17 -19.06 10.01 -2.01
CA PRO A 17 -17.69 9.99 -1.48
C PRO A 17 -17.61 9.74 0.03
N ASP A 18 -18.54 10.28 0.82
CA ASP A 18 -18.61 10.05 2.28
C ASP A 18 -18.94 8.60 2.63
N GLN A 19 -19.78 7.96 1.81
CA GLN A 19 -20.15 6.55 1.97
C GLN A 19 -18.97 5.63 1.59
N VAL A 20 -18.20 5.99 0.57
CA VAL A 20 -16.96 5.29 0.21
C VAL A 20 -15.93 5.37 1.34
N ILE A 21 -15.71 6.56 1.90
CA ILE A 21 -14.78 6.75 3.02
C ILE A 21 -15.23 5.98 4.25
N ARG A 22 -16.53 6.02 4.59
CA ARG A 22 -17.08 5.25 5.72
C ARG A 22 -16.94 3.74 5.49
N PHE A 23 -17.21 3.26 4.28
CA PHE A 23 -16.99 1.86 3.92
C PHE A 23 -15.53 1.45 4.08
N LEU A 24 -14.57 2.26 3.63
CA LEU A 24 -13.13 1.98 3.77
C LEU A 24 -12.70 1.96 5.25
N GLU A 25 -13.22 2.88 6.06
CA GLU A 25 -12.96 2.90 7.51
C GLU A 25 -13.56 1.69 8.22
N ASP A 26 -14.79 1.33 7.90
CA ASP A 26 -15.48 0.19 8.50
C ASP A 26 -14.86 -1.14 8.05
N PHE A 27 -14.44 -1.23 6.78
CA PHE A 27 -13.66 -2.34 6.26
C PHE A 27 -12.31 -2.44 6.97
N ARG A 28 -11.61 -1.31 7.15
CA ARG A 28 -10.35 -1.26 7.91
C ARG A 28 -10.54 -1.74 9.34
N LYS A 29 -11.58 -1.28 10.05
CA LYS A 29 -11.91 -1.68 11.43
C LYS A 29 -12.31 -3.15 11.54
N LEU A 30 -13.11 -3.65 10.59
CA LEU A 30 -13.54 -5.04 10.52
C LEU A 30 -12.33 -5.98 10.32
N HIS A 31 -11.35 -5.54 9.53
CA HIS A 31 -10.12 -6.29 9.24
C HIS A 31 -8.96 -5.98 10.20
N ALA A 32 -9.08 -5.00 11.10
CA ALA A 32 -8.02 -4.54 12.01
C ALA A 32 -7.52 -5.60 13.01
N LYS A 33 -8.27 -6.69 13.23
CA LYS A 33 -7.86 -7.77 14.16
C LYS A 33 -6.89 -8.78 13.56
N ARG A 34 -6.56 -8.71 12.27
CA ARG A 34 -5.55 -9.58 11.64
C ARG A 34 -4.55 -8.74 10.86
N PRO A 35 -3.23 -8.95 11.03
CA PRO A 35 -2.25 -8.33 10.15
C PRO A 35 -2.62 -8.66 8.70
N ALA A 36 -2.66 -7.64 7.84
CA ALA A 36 -2.96 -7.81 6.43
C ALA A 36 -2.07 -8.91 5.85
N ARG A 37 -2.67 -9.85 5.11
CA ARG A 37 -1.91 -10.97 4.55
C ARG A 37 -0.82 -10.41 3.64
N SER A 38 0.42 -10.79 3.91
CA SER A 38 1.55 -10.48 3.03
C SER A 38 1.48 -11.41 1.81
N ARG A 39 1.68 -10.84 0.62
CA ARG A 39 1.88 -11.60 -0.62
C ARG A 39 3.35 -11.53 -1.01
N LEU A 40 3.95 -12.67 -1.31
CA LEU A 40 5.28 -12.68 -1.92
C LEU A 40 5.20 -12.05 -3.32
N ILE A 41 6.17 -11.20 -3.63
CA ILE A 41 6.35 -10.62 -4.96
C ILE A 41 7.71 -11.07 -5.49
N SER A 42 7.78 -11.30 -6.80
CA SER A 42 9.05 -11.41 -7.50
C SER A 42 9.38 -10.05 -8.09
N LEU A 43 10.58 -9.54 -7.82
CA LEU A 43 11.10 -8.28 -8.35
C LEU A 43 12.55 -8.50 -8.76
N LYS A 44 12.88 -8.15 -9.99
CA LYS A 44 14.28 -8.07 -10.43
C LYS A 44 14.84 -6.70 -10.09
N VAL A 45 16.01 -6.67 -9.49
CA VAL A 45 16.78 -5.46 -9.14
C VAL A 45 18.25 -5.71 -9.46
N PRO A 46 19.00 -4.67 -9.89
CA PRO A 46 20.45 -4.78 -10.04
C PRO A 46 21.13 -5.28 -8.76
N GLU A 47 22.09 -6.18 -8.90
CA GLU A 47 22.74 -6.86 -7.77
C GLU A 47 23.55 -5.89 -6.89
N ASP A 48 24.26 -4.97 -7.53
CA ASP A 48 25.03 -3.90 -6.91
C ASP A 48 24.15 -2.98 -6.07
N LEU A 49 23.00 -2.59 -6.61
CA LEU A 49 22.01 -1.78 -5.91
C LEU A 49 21.43 -2.53 -4.70
N LEU A 50 21.06 -3.80 -4.87
CA LEU A 50 20.53 -4.60 -3.77
C LEU A 50 21.57 -4.78 -2.66
N HIS A 51 22.83 -4.98 -3.02
CA HIS A 51 23.93 -5.11 -2.07
C HIS A 51 24.13 -3.81 -1.27
N ALA A 52 24.28 -2.67 -1.95
CA ALA A 52 24.43 -1.37 -1.31
C ALA A 52 23.22 -1.04 -0.40
N PHE A 53 22.01 -1.34 -0.86
CA PHE A 53 20.79 -1.12 -0.09
C PHE A 53 20.76 -1.95 1.20
N ARG A 54 21.17 -3.22 1.14
CA ARG A 54 21.26 -4.09 2.32
C ARG A 54 22.26 -3.57 3.34
N GLN A 55 23.46 -3.19 2.91
CA GLN A 55 24.48 -2.62 3.79
C GLN A 55 23.99 -1.35 4.47
N ARG A 56 23.35 -0.45 3.73
CA ARG A 56 22.80 0.78 4.30
C ARG A 56 21.69 0.51 5.32
N ALA A 57 20.81 -0.46 5.05
CA ALA A 57 19.76 -0.85 5.99
C ALA A 57 20.34 -1.44 7.29
N GLU A 58 21.37 -2.26 7.18
CA GLU A 58 22.08 -2.83 8.32
C GLU A 58 22.76 -1.75 9.19
N LEU A 59 23.45 -0.79 8.58
CA LEU A 59 24.02 0.36 9.28
C LEU A 59 22.96 1.22 9.98
N ALA A 60 21.75 1.26 9.44
CA ALA A 60 20.60 1.93 10.05
C ALA A 60 19.86 1.05 11.09
N GLY A 61 20.33 -0.17 11.36
CA GLY A 61 19.74 -1.09 12.34
C GLY A 61 18.38 -1.66 11.91
N VAL A 62 18.05 -1.64 10.62
CA VAL A 62 16.76 -2.12 10.10
C VAL A 62 16.94 -3.25 9.08
N PRO A 63 16.12 -4.33 9.13
CA PRO A 63 16.12 -5.33 8.07
C PRO A 63 15.76 -4.69 6.72
N TYR A 64 16.50 -4.99 5.66
CA TYR A 64 16.30 -4.34 4.36
C TYR A 64 14.86 -4.53 3.81
N GLN A 65 14.21 -5.67 4.08
CA GLN A 65 12.80 -5.87 3.69
C GLN A 65 11.86 -4.92 4.43
N SER A 66 12.18 -4.55 5.67
CA SER A 66 11.43 -3.54 6.43
C SER A 66 11.59 -2.16 5.81
N GLN A 67 12.81 -1.82 5.35
CA GLN A 67 13.05 -0.57 4.63
C GLN A 67 12.28 -0.51 3.29
N ILE A 68 12.23 -1.62 2.53
CA ILE A 68 11.40 -1.70 1.30
C ILE A 68 9.93 -1.42 1.62
N LYS A 69 9.38 -2.07 2.66
CA LYS A 69 7.98 -1.85 3.08
C LYS A 69 7.73 -0.40 3.53
N GLN A 70 8.71 0.22 4.17
CA GLN A 70 8.62 1.62 4.59
C GLN A 70 8.58 2.55 3.38
N LEU A 71 9.51 2.41 2.43
CA LEU A 71 9.54 3.21 1.21
C LEU A 71 8.24 3.04 0.40
N MET A 72 7.71 1.82 0.30
CA MET A 72 6.43 1.56 -0.35
C MET A 72 5.28 2.30 0.36
N ARG A 73 5.27 2.29 1.70
CA ARG A 73 4.23 2.98 2.47
C ARG A 73 4.34 4.50 2.32
N GLU A 74 5.55 5.03 2.48
CA GLU A 74 5.85 6.46 2.32
C GLU A 74 5.41 6.91 0.93
N TRP A 75 5.84 6.23 -0.13
CA TRP A 75 5.46 6.58 -1.49
C TRP A 75 3.94 6.60 -1.74
N VAL A 76 3.17 5.67 -1.14
CA VAL A 76 1.70 5.64 -1.28
C VAL A 76 1.02 6.74 -0.46
N LEU A 77 1.50 7.00 0.76
CA LEU A 77 0.88 7.96 1.69
C LEU A 77 1.28 9.40 1.42
N ASP A 78 2.48 9.62 0.89
CA ASP A 78 3.02 10.92 0.46
C ASP A 78 2.39 11.42 -0.85
N GLY A 79 1.44 10.66 -1.43
CA GLY A 79 0.65 11.05 -2.59
C GLY A 79 -0.29 12.25 -2.38
N ARG A 80 -0.01 13.13 -1.42
CA ARG A 80 -0.61 14.45 -1.29
C ARG A 80 0.50 15.47 -1.53
N GLU A 81 0.37 16.22 -2.61
CA GLU A 81 1.20 17.38 -3.00
C GLU A 81 2.46 17.07 -3.84
N ARG A 82 2.22 16.64 -5.09
CA ARG A 82 2.96 17.19 -6.25
C ARG A 82 1.97 17.55 -7.37
N THR A 83 1.00 18.37 -7.01
CA THR A 83 0.44 19.33 -7.96
C THR A 83 1.17 20.62 -7.63
N ASP A 84 2.07 21.02 -8.51
CA ASP A 84 2.46 22.40 -8.84
C ASP A 84 3.55 22.23 -9.91
N GLN A 85 3.21 22.48 -11.16
CA GLN A 85 3.41 23.78 -11.82
C GLN A 85 4.89 24.12 -11.90
N ASP A 86 5.46 23.88 -13.09
CA ASP A 86 6.58 24.58 -13.73
C ASP A 86 6.83 23.81 -15.04
N GLY A 87 6.77 24.36 -16.26
CA GLY A 87 6.48 25.66 -16.83
C GLY A 87 6.52 25.47 -18.34
#